data_AF-A0AB39V0G6-F1
#
_entry.id   AF-A0AB39V0G6-F1
#
_cell.length_a   1.000
_cell.length_b   1.000
_cell.length_c   1.000
_cell.angle_alpha   90.00
_cell.angle_beta   90.00
_cell.angle_gamma   90.00
#
_symmetry.space_group_name_H-M   'P 1'
#
loop_
_entity.id
_entity.type
_entity.pdbx_description
1 polymer ?
#
loop_
_entity_poly.entity_id
_entity_poly.type
_entity_poly.pdbx_seq_one_letter_code
_entity_poly.pdbx_strand_id
1 'polypeptide(L)'
;MIKRWLVSLLVAGWTGLATAGNLTLADAPLFVAQSAPPLVMLTMSRDHKLYYEAYNDASDLNDDGQVDTGYKPDEIDYFGYFNSYACYDYDSGLKRFVPKSVKTPAQVASRDKTCAGGPAGEWSGDFLNYLTTSRMDALRKVFYGGYRSADTKDLTVLERAFIPQDAHSWGKSYDSIQADGYDIRDYSPLDLPVGGKRHLFANTTLSDGASPSFAS
;
A
#
# COMPACT_ATOMS: atom_id res chain seq x y z
N MET A 1 8.53 67.13 98.53
CA MET A 1 8.25 67.40 97.11
C MET A 1 9.07 66.42 96.28
N ILE A 2 8.43 65.40 95.71
CA ILE A 2 9.06 64.29 94.99
C ILE A 2 8.63 64.38 93.52
N LYS A 3 9.60 64.50 92.61
CA LYS A 3 9.41 64.72 91.18
C LYS A 3 9.46 63.36 90.47
N ARG A 4 8.30 62.87 90.01
CA ARG A 4 8.15 61.61 89.24
C ARG A 4 8.72 61.81 87.83
N TRP A 5 9.63 60.94 87.40
CA TRP A 5 10.05 60.79 86.00
C TRP A 5 9.54 59.45 85.48
N LEU A 6 8.72 59.52 84.43
CA LEU A 6 8.22 58.40 83.64
C LEU A 6 9.31 57.96 82.65
N VAL A 7 9.71 56.69 82.71
CA VAL A 7 10.51 56.05 81.65
C VAL A 7 9.54 55.25 80.78
N SER A 8 9.48 55.62 79.50
CA SER A 8 8.55 55.07 78.51
C SER A 8 9.08 53.74 77.95
N LEU A 9 8.19 52.75 77.88
CA LEU A 9 8.42 51.41 77.35
C LEU A 9 8.32 51.43 75.82
N LEU A 10 9.36 51.02 75.09
CA LEU A 10 9.37 50.89 73.63
C LEU A 10 9.10 49.42 73.25
N VAL A 11 7.95 49.19 72.61
CA VAL A 11 7.48 47.88 72.12
C VAL A 11 8.12 47.58 70.77
N ALA A 12 8.83 46.45 70.66
CA ALA A 12 9.38 45.94 69.41
C ALA A 12 8.31 45.16 68.64
N GLY A 13 7.78 45.74 67.56
CA GLY A 13 6.93 45.05 66.59
C GLY A 13 7.75 44.51 65.42
N TRP A 14 7.87 43.18 65.31
CA TRP A 14 8.36 42.54 64.09
C TRP A 14 7.24 42.53 63.04
N THR A 15 7.39 43.30 61.97
CA THR A 15 6.58 43.17 60.75
C THR A 15 7.34 42.32 59.74
N GLY A 16 6.78 41.17 59.36
CA GLY A 16 7.33 40.33 58.30
C GLY A 16 7.18 41.00 56.94
N LEU A 17 8.29 41.12 56.20
CA LEU A 17 8.29 41.53 54.80
C LEU A 17 7.82 40.35 53.94
N ALA A 18 6.61 40.44 53.37
CA ALA A 18 6.18 39.52 52.33
C ALA A 18 6.79 39.94 50.99
N THR A 19 7.66 39.11 50.42
CA THR A 19 8.15 39.30 49.05
C THR A 19 7.13 38.71 48.08
N ALA A 20 6.46 39.55 47.29
CA ALA A 20 5.70 39.08 46.14
C ALA A 20 6.66 38.49 45.10
N GLY A 21 6.50 37.22 44.76
CA GLY A 21 7.22 36.61 43.65
C GLY A 21 6.76 37.26 42.33
N ASN A 22 7.69 37.57 41.43
CA ASN A 22 7.35 38.10 40.12
C ASN A 22 6.48 37.08 39.36
N LEU A 23 5.25 37.48 39.04
CA LEU A 23 4.38 36.73 38.14
C LEU A 23 4.90 36.95 36.71
N THR A 24 5.55 35.93 36.14
CA THR A 24 6.01 35.95 34.75
C THR A 24 4.80 35.79 33.82
N LEU A 25 4.20 36.91 33.43
CA LEU A 25 3.20 36.94 32.36
C LEU A 25 3.92 36.69 31.02
N ALA A 26 3.33 35.87 30.15
CA ALA A 26 3.90 35.60 28.84
C ALA A 26 3.96 36.90 28.02
N ASP A 27 5.18 37.32 27.64
CA ASP A 27 5.46 38.59 26.95
C ASP A 27 5.22 38.52 25.42
N ALA A 28 4.51 37.49 24.96
CA ALA A 28 4.15 37.30 23.56
C ALA A 28 2.62 37.24 23.43
N PRO A 29 2.02 37.95 22.46
CA PRO A 29 0.58 37.89 22.23
C PRO A 29 0.17 36.44 21.93
N LEU A 30 -0.95 35.99 22.50
CA LEU A 30 -1.53 34.65 22.24
C LEU A 30 -1.79 34.37 20.75
N PHE A 31 -1.76 35.42 19.92
CA PHE A 31 -2.01 35.40 18.48
C PHE A 31 -0.74 35.48 17.62
N VAL A 32 0.45 35.69 18.20
CA VAL A 32 1.71 35.74 17.44
C VAL A 32 2.30 34.34 17.36
N ALA A 33 1.98 33.70 16.24
CA ALA A 33 2.76 32.68 15.57
C ALA A 33 3.37 31.60 16.47
N GLN A 34 2.62 30.51 16.70
CA GLN A 34 3.27 29.24 16.41
C GLN A 34 3.75 29.33 14.95
N SER A 35 5.02 29.65 14.75
CA SER A 35 5.72 29.21 13.56
C SER A 35 5.78 27.70 13.67
N ALA A 36 4.65 27.06 13.39
CA ALA A 36 4.62 25.64 13.14
C ALA A 36 5.47 25.49 11.88
N PRO A 37 6.64 24.80 11.94
CA PRO A 37 7.35 24.48 10.72
C PRO A 37 6.34 23.80 9.79
N PRO A 38 6.26 24.18 8.50
CA PRO A 38 5.30 23.58 7.60
C PRO A 38 5.51 22.06 7.60
N LEU A 39 4.58 21.35 8.26
CA LEU A 39 4.59 19.90 8.36
C LEU A 39 4.04 19.34 7.06
N VAL A 40 4.90 19.25 6.06
CA VAL A 40 4.57 18.50 4.85
C VAL A 40 4.69 17.02 5.19
N MET A 41 3.56 16.36 5.45
CA MET A 41 3.51 14.94 5.81
C MET A 41 3.85 14.03 4.62
N LEU A 42 3.55 14.45 3.38
CA LEU A 42 3.92 13.74 2.17
C LEU A 42 3.83 14.65 0.93
N THR A 43 4.90 14.73 0.14
CA THR A 43 4.84 15.25 -1.23
C THR A 43 4.78 14.08 -2.19
N MET A 44 3.74 14.04 -3.02
CA MET A 44 3.59 13.01 -4.06
C MET A 44 3.61 13.68 -5.43
N SER A 45 4.42 13.13 -6.34
CA SER A 45 4.46 13.59 -7.73
C SER A 45 3.18 13.14 -8.44
N ARG A 46 2.55 14.06 -9.20
CA ARG A 46 1.41 13.75 -10.08
C ARG A 46 1.93 13.54 -11.50
N ASP A 47 2.64 12.43 -11.71
CA ASP A 47 3.24 12.09 -13.00
C ASP A 47 2.48 10.93 -13.66
N HIS A 48 2.44 10.94 -15.00
CA HIS A 48 1.92 9.84 -15.81
C HIS A 48 2.67 8.53 -15.55
N LYS A 49 3.91 8.61 -15.03
CA LYS A 49 4.71 7.43 -14.72
C LYS A 49 4.10 6.49 -13.69
N LEU A 50 3.10 6.96 -12.94
CA LEU A 50 2.38 6.12 -12.00
C LEU A 50 1.44 5.12 -12.68
N TYR A 51 1.08 5.33 -13.95
CA TYR A 51 0.21 4.42 -14.70
C TYR A 51 0.95 3.26 -15.35
N TYR A 52 2.30 3.26 -15.34
CA TYR A 52 3.09 2.11 -15.76
C TYR A 52 3.01 0.96 -14.75
N GLU A 53 3.50 -0.20 -15.20
CA GLU A 53 3.67 -1.39 -14.39
C GLU A 53 4.47 -1.10 -13.11
N ALA A 54 4.01 -1.69 -12.01
CA ALA A 54 4.75 -1.68 -10.76
C ALA A 54 6.02 -2.54 -10.86
N TYR A 55 5.94 -3.65 -11.59
CA TYR A 55 6.98 -4.67 -11.69
C TYR A 55 7.54 -4.74 -13.11
N ASN A 56 8.52 -3.88 -13.38
CA ASN A 56 9.27 -3.91 -14.64
C ASN A 56 10.44 -4.90 -14.53
N ASP A 57 10.86 -5.46 -15.66
CA ASP A 57 11.97 -6.41 -15.72
C ASP A 57 13.34 -5.69 -15.71
N ALA A 58 13.42 -4.58 -14.99
CA ALA A 58 14.56 -3.66 -14.97
C ALA A 58 14.89 -3.16 -13.55
N SER A 59 14.11 -3.54 -12.54
CA SER A 59 14.37 -3.18 -11.14
C SER A 59 14.77 -4.41 -10.35
N ASP A 60 15.60 -4.17 -9.34
CA ASP A 60 15.83 -5.10 -8.24
C ASP A 60 14.73 -4.87 -7.20
N LEU A 61 13.88 -5.88 -6.97
CA LEU A 61 12.72 -5.82 -6.07
C LEU A 61 13.03 -6.45 -4.72
N ASN A 62 14.07 -7.28 -4.60
CA ASN A 62 14.44 -7.99 -3.39
C ASN A 62 15.75 -7.47 -2.74
N ASP A 63 16.35 -6.44 -3.34
CA ASP A 63 17.62 -5.81 -2.96
C ASP A 63 18.81 -6.80 -2.91
N ASP A 64 18.81 -7.82 -3.78
CA ASP A 64 19.88 -8.82 -3.88
C ASP A 64 21.05 -8.40 -4.79
N GLY A 65 20.94 -7.23 -5.45
CA GLY A 65 21.91 -6.66 -6.36
C GLY A 65 21.80 -7.17 -7.79
N GLN A 66 20.80 -7.98 -8.12
CA GLN A 66 20.45 -8.43 -9.46
C GLN A 66 19.09 -7.87 -9.89
N VAL A 67 18.94 -7.64 -11.19
CA VAL A 67 17.65 -7.20 -11.72
C VAL A 67 16.69 -8.39 -11.76
N ASP A 68 15.49 -8.19 -11.22
CA ASP A 68 14.43 -9.19 -11.27
C ASP A 68 13.72 -9.14 -12.62
N THR A 69 14.09 -10.08 -13.49
CA THR A 69 13.39 -10.29 -14.77
C THR A 69 12.37 -11.41 -14.62
N GLY A 70 11.11 -11.14 -14.98
CA GLY A 70 10.06 -12.16 -14.95
C GLY A 70 9.37 -12.31 -13.59
N TYR A 71 8.60 -13.38 -13.46
CA TYR A 71 7.86 -13.73 -12.24
C TYR A 71 8.70 -14.68 -11.38
N LYS A 72 8.98 -14.29 -10.13
CA LYS A 72 9.79 -15.07 -9.17
C LYS A 72 8.96 -15.43 -7.92
N PRO A 73 8.14 -16.50 -7.99
CA PRO A 73 7.21 -16.84 -6.91
C PRO A 73 7.89 -17.20 -5.59
N ASP A 74 9.06 -17.85 -5.65
CA ASP A 74 9.76 -18.35 -4.46
C ASP A 74 10.54 -17.26 -3.70
N GLU A 75 10.80 -16.14 -4.36
CA GLU A 75 11.66 -15.06 -3.86
C GLU A 75 10.84 -13.82 -3.45
N ILE A 76 9.83 -13.44 -4.23
CA ILE A 76 9.16 -12.13 -4.13
C ILE A 76 7.66 -12.29 -3.89
N ASP A 77 7.14 -11.59 -2.90
CA ASP A 77 5.70 -11.45 -2.68
C ASP A 77 5.22 -10.15 -3.36
N TYR A 78 4.52 -10.30 -4.48
CA TYR A 78 4.10 -9.16 -5.30
C TYR A 78 2.92 -8.44 -4.65
N PHE A 79 3.15 -7.19 -4.27
CA PHE A 79 2.14 -6.30 -3.72
C PHE A 79 1.18 -5.81 -4.82
N GLY A 80 -0.10 -6.05 -4.63
CA GLY A 80 -1.17 -5.53 -5.47
C GLY A 80 -2.51 -5.69 -4.76
N TYR A 81 -3.65 -5.62 -5.46
CA TYR A 81 -4.96 -5.77 -4.80
C TYR A 81 -5.27 -7.19 -4.35
N PHE A 82 -4.73 -8.20 -5.02
CA PHE A 82 -4.96 -9.59 -4.67
C PHE A 82 -4.15 -9.99 -3.43
N ASN A 83 -4.65 -10.99 -2.71
CA ASN A 83 -3.86 -11.64 -1.68
C ASN A 83 -2.91 -12.64 -2.36
N SER A 84 -1.59 -12.47 -2.16
CA SER A 84 -0.57 -13.34 -2.75
C SER A 84 -0.75 -14.83 -2.40
N TYR A 85 -1.35 -15.11 -1.24
CA TYR A 85 -1.57 -16.47 -0.74
C TYR A 85 -3.04 -16.91 -0.87
N ALA A 86 -3.74 -16.42 -1.90
CA ALA A 86 -5.08 -16.86 -2.23
C ALA A 86 -5.20 -17.22 -3.71
N CYS A 87 -6.13 -18.12 -4.02
CA CYS A 87 -6.46 -18.54 -5.37
C CYS A 87 -7.80 -17.95 -5.79
N TYR A 88 -7.89 -17.54 -7.05
CA TYR A 88 -9.00 -16.78 -7.61
C TYR A 88 -9.55 -17.43 -8.87
N ASP A 89 -10.87 -17.44 -9.00
CA ASP A 89 -11.55 -17.76 -10.27
C ASP A 89 -12.02 -16.47 -10.93
N TYR A 90 -11.97 -16.44 -12.27
CA TYR A 90 -12.56 -15.34 -13.02
C TYR A 90 -14.02 -15.65 -13.34
N ASP A 91 -14.93 -14.89 -12.73
CA ASP A 91 -16.36 -14.98 -13.01
C ASP A 91 -16.70 -14.10 -14.23
N SER A 92 -16.99 -14.75 -15.37
CA SER A 92 -17.34 -14.05 -16.61
C SER A 92 -18.70 -13.35 -16.56
N GLY A 93 -19.62 -13.80 -15.70
CA GLY A 93 -20.93 -13.17 -15.53
C GLY A 93 -20.84 -11.88 -14.74
N LEU A 94 -20.01 -11.87 -13.69
CA LEU A 94 -19.74 -10.69 -12.86
C LEU A 94 -18.57 -9.83 -13.36
N LYS A 95 -17.84 -10.30 -14.37
CA LYS A 95 -16.64 -9.67 -14.97
C LYS A 95 -15.58 -9.30 -13.93
N ARG A 96 -15.34 -10.21 -12.98
CA ARG A 96 -14.41 -9.97 -11.87
C ARG A 96 -13.75 -11.25 -11.39
N PHE A 97 -12.60 -11.09 -10.74
CA PHE A 97 -11.98 -12.19 -9.99
C PHE A 97 -12.64 -12.35 -8.63
N VAL A 98 -12.90 -13.59 -8.24
CA VAL A 98 -13.54 -13.96 -6.97
C VAL A 98 -12.60 -14.92 -6.22
N PRO A 99 -12.33 -14.68 -4.93
CA PRO A 99 -11.49 -15.58 -4.14
C PRO A 99 -12.20 -16.93 -3.96
N LYS A 100 -11.48 -18.01 -4.24
CA LYS A 100 -11.98 -19.38 -4.12
C LYS A 100 -11.39 -20.10 -2.91
N SER A 101 -10.11 -19.91 -2.67
CA SER A 101 -9.42 -20.50 -1.52
C SER A 101 -8.32 -19.59 -1.02
N VAL A 102 -7.99 -19.73 0.26
CA VAL A 102 -6.88 -19.04 0.91
C VAL A 102 -5.95 -20.12 1.45
N LYS A 103 -4.64 -19.92 1.29
CA LYS A 103 -3.62 -20.85 1.74
C LYS A 103 -3.63 -20.96 3.26
N THR A 104 -3.33 -22.16 3.74
CA THR A 104 -3.18 -22.41 5.18
C THR A 104 -1.90 -21.73 5.71
N PRO A 105 -1.80 -21.44 7.02
CA PRO A 105 -0.59 -20.83 7.58
C PRO A 105 0.70 -21.63 7.31
N ALA A 106 0.62 -22.96 7.21
CA ALA A 106 1.76 -23.80 6.87
C ALA A 106 2.23 -23.59 5.42
N GLN A 107 1.29 -23.42 4.48
CA GLN A 107 1.58 -23.12 3.08
C GLN A 107 2.14 -21.71 2.90
N VAL A 108 1.62 -20.74 3.66
CA VAL A 108 2.18 -19.38 3.68
C VAL A 108 3.63 -19.42 4.18
N ALA A 109 3.90 -20.18 5.25
CA ALA A 109 5.26 -20.34 5.78
C ALA A 109 6.22 -21.02 4.79
N SER A 110 5.71 -21.91 3.92
CA SER A 110 6.49 -22.53 2.84
C SER A 110 6.53 -21.70 1.56
N ARG A 111 6.00 -20.47 1.56
CA ARG A 111 5.85 -19.59 0.39
C ARG A 111 5.10 -20.24 -0.79
N ASP A 112 4.20 -21.18 -0.49
CA ASP A 112 3.42 -21.88 -1.51
C ASP A 112 2.32 -20.96 -2.06
N LYS A 113 2.56 -20.47 -3.27
CA LYS A 113 1.66 -19.60 -4.04
C LYS A 113 1.03 -20.30 -5.25
N THR A 114 1.24 -21.62 -5.36
CA THR A 114 0.67 -22.41 -6.45
C THR A 114 -0.84 -22.54 -6.24
N CYS A 115 -1.61 -22.73 -7.29
CA CYS A 115 -3.05 -23.00 -7.23
C CYS A 115 -3.32 -24.26 -8.06
N ALA A 116 -4.53 -24.81 -7.97
CA ALA A 116 -4.93 -25.88 -8.88
C ALA A 116 -5.10 -25.27 -10.28
N GLY A 117 -4.03 -25.06 -11.04
CA GLY A 117 -4.09 -24.43 -12.36
C GLY A 117 -4.24 -25.44 -13.52
N GLY A 118 -4.00 -24.99 -14.76
CA GLY A 118 -4.37 -25.70 -16.00
C GLY A 118 -5.81 -25.42 -16.47
N PRO A 119 -6.34 -26.06 -17.52
CA PRO A 119 -7.53 -25.61 -18.26
C PRO A 119 -8.84 -25.45 -17.47
N ALA A 120 -8.94 -26.06 -16.29
CA ALA A 120 -10.07 -25.95 -15.36
C ALA A 120 -9.67 -25.30 -14.03
N GLY A 121 -8.55 -24.58 -14.05
CA GLY A 121 -7.82 -24.19 -12.87
C GLY A 121 -8.05 -22.76 -12.41
N GLU A 122 -7.31 -22.41 -11.37
CA GLU A 122 -7.41 -21.15 -10.65
C GLU A 122 -6.22 -20.24 -10.97
N TRP A 123 -6.41 -18.95 -10.71
CA TRP A 123 -5.34 -17.96 -10.75
C TRP A 123 -4.71 -17.78 -9.38
N SER A 124 -3.39 -17.75 -9.32
CA SER A 124 -2.67 -17.30 -8.12
C SER A 124 -2.80 -15.79 -7.96
N GLY A 125 -3.18 -15.34 -6.76
CA GLY A 125 -3.27 -13.92 -6.46
C GLY A 125 -1.93 -13.20 -6.59
N ASP A 126 -0.82 -13.87 -6.28
CA ASP A 126 0.51 -13.31 -6.42
C ASP A 126 0.88 -13.10 -7.89
N PHE A 127 0.56 -14.09 -8.74
CA PHE A 127 0.76 -13.97 -10.19
C PHE A 127 -0.12 -12.88 -10.79
N LEU A 128 -1.37 -12.73 -10.34
CA LEU A 128 -2.24 -11.64 -10.76
C LEU A 128 -1.69 -10.27 -10.32
N ASN A 129 -1.12 -10.16 -9.12
CA ASN A 129 -0.45 -8.94 -8.68
C ASN A 129 0.75 -8.59 -9.57
N TYR A 130 1.60 -9.57 -9.91
CA TYR A 130 2.71 -9.38 -10.84
C TYR A 130 2.25 -8.86 -12.21
N LEU A 131 1.21 -9.48 -12.78
CA LEU A 131 0.72 -9.15 -14.12
C LEU A 131 0.01 -7.79 -14.19
N THR A 132 -0.80 -7.46 -13.18
CA THR A 132 -1.85 -6.44 -13.32
C THR A 132 -1.59 -5.15 -12.54
N THR A 133 -0.67 -5.14 -11.57
CA THR A 133 -0.50 -4.01 -10.68
C THR A 133 0.19 -2.83 -11.36
N SER A 134 -0.50 -1.68 -11.41
CA SER A 134 0.14 -0.39 -11.71
C SER A 134 0.72 0.25 -10.46
N ARG A 135 1.68 1.17 -10.62
CA ARG A 135 2.20 1.94 -9.49
C ARG A 135 1.11 2.78 -8.81
N MET A 136 0.14 3.27 -9.58
CA MET A 136 -1.06 3.93 -9.04
C MET A 136 -1.81 2.97 -8.12
N ASP A 137 -2.10 1.75 -8.55
CA ASP A 137 -2.86 0.78 -7.75
C ASP A 137 -2.17 0.45 -6.42
N ALA A 138 -0.85 0.28 -6.43
CA ALA A 138 -0.07 0.11 -5.21
C ALA A 138 -0.24 1.31 -4.25
N LEU A 139 -0.13 2.55 -4.75
CA LEU A 139 -0.33 3.75 -3.95
C LEU A 139 -1.78 3.85 -3.42
N ARG A 140 -2.78 3.53 -4.26
CA ARG A 140 -4.19 3.51 -3.85
C ARG A 140 -4.43 2.54 -2.69
N LYS A 141 -3.84 1.35 -2.79
CA LYS A 141 -3.93 0.33 -1.74
C LYS A 141 -3.33 0.82 -0.43
N VAL A 142 -2.15 1.43 -0.46
CA VAL A 142 -1.47 1.91 0.75
C VAL A 142 -2.23 3.05 1.43
N PHE A 143 -2.72 4.04 0.67
CA PHE A 143 -3.35 5.23 1.28
C PHE A 143 -4.79 5.02 1.72
N TYR A 144 -5.56 4.24 0.97
CA TYR A 144 -7.00 4.12 1.22
C TYR A 144 -7.55 2.71 0.98
N GLY A 145 -6.68 1.70 0.88
CA GLY A 145 -7.09 0.31 0.70
C GLY A 145 -7.51 -0.05 -0.72
N GLY A 146 -7.32 0.84 -1.70
CA GLY A 146 -7.67 0.64 -3.10
C GLY A 146 -8.93 1.41 -3.52
N TYR A 147 -9.19 1.46 -4.82
CA TYR A 147 -10.39 2.13 -5.34
C TYR A 147 -11.60 1.19 -5.27
N ARG A 148 -12.57 1.49 -4.41
CA ARG A 148 -13.79 0.69 -4.25
C ARG A 148 -14.85 1.12 -5.27
N SER A 149 -15.14 0.27 -6.24
CA SER A 149 -16.23 0.51 -7.21
C SER A 149 -17.59 0.09 -6.65
N ALA A 150 -17.61 -0.93 -5.79
CA ALA A 150 -18.78 -1.32 -5.00
C ALA A 150 -18.36 -1.59 -3.55
N ASP A 151 -19.15 -1.10 -2.60
CA ASP A 151 -18.92 -1.33 -1.17
C ASP A 151 -20.27 -1.53 -0.47
N THR A 152 -20.56 -2.78 -0.14
CA THR A 152 -21.76 -3.21 0.57
C THR A 152 -21.35 -4.05 1.78
N LYS A 153 -22.29 -4.33 2.69
CA LYS A 153 -21.97 -5.08 3.93
C LYS A 153 -21.32 -6.43 3.68
N ASP A 154 -21.66 -7.08 2.57
CA ASP A 154 -21.25 -8.46 2.27
C ASP A 154 -20.25 -8.53 1.10
N LEU A 155 -19.92 -7.39 0.49
CA LEU A 155 -19.11 -7.36 -0.72
C LEU A 155 -18.42 -6.01 -0.88
N THR A 156 -17.09 -6.05 -0.98
CA THR A 156 -16.27 -4.95 -1.46
C THR A 156 -15.60 -5.36 -2.78
N VAL A 157 -15.73 -4.52 -3.79
CA VAL A 157 -15.10 -4.70 -5.11
C VAL A 157 -14.10 -3.60 -5.33
N LEU A 158 -12.85 -3.97 -5.53
CA LEU A 158 -11.77 -3.08 -5.90
C LEU A 158 -11.66 -3.02 -7.42
N GLU A 159 -11.42 -1.83 -7.95
CA GLU A 159 -11.18 -1.61 -9.37
C GLU A 159 -9.78 -1.02 -9.57
N ARG A 160 -9.15 -1.48 -10.65
CA ARG A 160 -7.83 -0.98 -11.06
C ARG A 160 -7.88 0.42 -11.64
N ALA A 161 -6.72 1.07 -11.63
CA ALA A 161 -6.52 2.31 -12.35
C ALA A 161 -6.81 2.13 -13.85
N PHE A 162 -7.47 3.12 -14.43
CA PHE A 162 -7.67 3.21 -15.87
C PHE A 162 -6.32 3.34 -16.56
N ILE A 163 -6.00 2.41 -17.47
CA ILE A 163 -4.78 2.41 -18.28
C ILE A 163 -5.17 2.70 -19.73
N PRO A 164 -4.85 3.88 -20.29
CA PRO A 164 -5.21 4.20 -21.66
C PRO A 164 -4.55 3.24 -22.67
N GLN A 165 -5.16 3.12 -23.85
CA GLN A 165 -4.62 2.34 -24.99
C GLN A 165 -3.49 3.09 -25.70
N ASP A 166 -2.47 3.48 -24.95
CA ASP A 166 -1.31 4.24 -25.43
C ASP A 166 0.00 3.66 -24.86
N ALA A 167 1.05 4.49 -24.78
CA ALA A 167 2.34 4.11 -24.25
C ALA A 167 2.34 3.63 -22.78
N HIS A 168 1.25 3.81 -22.02
CA HIS A 168 1.12 3.34 -20.64
C HIS A 168 0.63 1.90 -20.52
N SER A 169 0.18 1.30 -21.62
CA SER A 169 -0.13 -0.14 -21.65
C SER A 169 1.15 -0.97 -21.61
N TRP A 170 1.09 -2.11 -20.93
CA TRP A 170 2.23 -3.03 -20.84
C TRP A 170 1.82 -4.45 -21.15
N GLY A 171 2.82 -5.28 -21.47
CA GLY A 171 2.64 -6.69 -21.71
C GLY A 171 3.66 -7.52 -20.94
N LYS A 172 3.24 -8.68 -20.45
CA LYS A 172 4.12 -9.72 -19.94
C LYS A 172 4.01 -10.94 -20.84
N SER A 173 5.13 -11.53 -21.22
CA SER A 173 5.15 -12.76 -22.02
C SER A 173 5.63 -13.93 -21.18
N TYR A 174 5.11 -15.11 -21.47
CA TYR A 174 5.61 -16.38 -20.96
C TYR A 174 5.94 -17.29 -22.14
N ASP A 175 7.17 -17.75 -22.22
CA ASP A 175 7.68 -18.54 -23.34
C ASP A 175 7.71 -20.04 -22.97
N SER A 176 8.35 -20.42 -21.87
CA SER A 176 8.46 -21.81 -21.43
C SER A 176 9.04 -21.95 -20.02
N ILE A 177 8.86 -23.12 -19.39
CA ILE A 177 9.46 -23.44 -18.08
C ILE A 177 10.97 -23.20 -18.06
N GLN A 178 11.67 -23.52 -19.16
CA GLN A 178 13.12 -23.39 -19.22
C GLN A 178 13.60 -21.93 -19.38
N ALA A 179 12.77 -21.08 -19.99
CA ALA A 179 13.09 -19.66 -20.20
C ALA A 179 12.70 -18.82 -18.97
N ASP A 180 11.53 -19.10 -18.41
CA ASP A 180 10.91 -18.29 -17.34
C ASP A 180 11.18 -18.85 -15.93
N GLY A 181 11.58 -20.12 -15.81
CA GLY A 181 11.97 -20.74 -14.54
C GLY A 181 10.82 -21.31 -13.70
N TYR A 182 9.57 -21.22 -14.17
CA TYR A 182 8.39 -21.74 -13.47
C TYR A 182 7.36 -22.36 -14.44
N ASP A 183 6.50 -23.23 -13.91
CA ASP A 183 5.37 -23.77 -14.67
C ASP A 183 4.15 -22.84 -14.56
N ILE A 184 3.71 -22.30 -15.70
CA ILE A 184 2.57 -21.37 -15.74
C ILE A 184 1.25 -22.04 -15.30
N ARG A 185 1.17 -23.38 -15.39
CA ARG A 185 0.01 -24.16 -14.97
C ARG A 185 -0.15 -24.21 -13.47
N ASP A 186 0.87 -23.84 -12.70
CA ASP A 186 0.75 -23.78 -11.24
C ASP A 186 0.15 -22.45 -10.77
N TYR A 187 0.06 -21.43 -11.64
CA TYR A 187 -0.37 -20.08 -11.26
C TYR A 187 -1.53 -19.53 -12.09
N SER A 188 -1.91 -20.24 -13.15
CA SER A 188 -2.95 -19.79 -14.08
C SER A 188 -3.73 -20.97 -14.68
N PRO A 189 -4.93 -20.72 -15.21
CA PRO A 189 -5.70 -21.73 -15.90
C PRO A 189 -5.22 -22.03 -17.34
N LEU A 190 -4.00 -21.63 -17.70
CA LEU A 190 -3.48 -21.79 -19.05
C LEU A 190 -2.65 -23.06 -19.17
N ASP A 191 -2.75 -23.74 -20.31
CA ASP A 191 -1.81 -24.78 -20.70
C ASP A 191 -0.44 -24.20 -21.05
N LEU A 192 0.59 -25.06 -21.09
CA LEU A 192 1.89 -24.65 -21.62
C LEU A 192 1.76 -24.21 -23.09
N PRO A 193 2.50 -23.17 -23.52
CA PRO A 193 2.53 -22.77 -24.92
C PRO A 193 2.89 -23.94 -25.84
N VAL A 194 2.14 -24.07 -26.93
CA VAL A 194 2.48 -25.02 -28.00
C VAL A 194 3.78 -24.56 -28.67
N GLY A 195 4.63 -25.49 -29.11
CA GLY A 195 5.96 -25.17 -29.67
C GLY A 195 5.96 -24.01 -30.68
N GLY A 196 6.83 -23.02 -30.43
CA GLY A 196 6.94 -21.80 -31.25
C GLY A 196 5.90 -20.72 -30.95
N LYS A 197 5.01 -20.93 -29.97
CA LYS A 197 4.09 -19.91 -29.44
C LYS A 197 4.50 -19.54 -28.01
N ARG A 198 3.92 -18.43 -27.54
CA ARG A 198 4.08 -17.88 -26.19
C ARG A 198 2.76 -17.28 -25.74
N HIS A 199 2.57 -17.20 -24.42
CA HIS A 199 1.45 -16.45 -23.86
C HIS A 199 1.84 -14.98 -23.78
N LEU A 200 0.89 -14.10 -24.12
CA LEU A 200 1.04 -12.65 -23.96
C LEU A 200 -0.12 -12.14 -23.12
N PHE A 201 0.21 -11.59 -21.96
CA PHE A 201 -0.71 -10.88 -21.08
C PHE A 201 -0.60 -9.40 -21.37
N ALA A 202 -1.55 -8.86 -22.12
CA ALA A 202 -1.62 -7.43 -22.41
C ALA A 202 -2.53 -6.74 -21.40
N ASN A 203 -2.03 -5.66 -20.82
CA ASN A 203 -2.73 -4.93 -19.78
C ASN A 203 -3.06 -3.50 -20.25
N THR A 204 -4.34 -3.28 -20.53
CA THR A 204 -4.89 -2.01 -21.01
C THR A 204 -6.38 -1.95 -20.71
N THR A 205 -6.94 -0.75 -20.52
CA THR A 205 -8.39 -0.57 -20.41
C THR A 205 -8.96 -0.34 -21.81
N LEU A 206 -9.95 -1.15 -22.18
CA LEU A 206 -10.64 -1.02 -23.47
C LEU A 206 -11.56 0.22 -23.46
N SER A 207 -11.74 0.84 -24.63
CA SER A 207 -12.51 2.07 -24.81
C SER A 207 -14.02 1.95 -24.51
N ASP A 208 -14.51 0.73 -24.28
CA ASP A 208 -15.86 0.43 -23.80
C ASP A 208 -16.03 0.61 -22.28
N GLY A 209 -14.95 1.04 -21.58
CA GLY A 209 -14.96 1.36 -20.16
C GLY A 209 -14.89 0.14 -19.24
N ALA A 210 -14.64 -1.06 -19.77
CA ALA A 210 -14.50 -2.26 -18.96
C ALA A 210 -13.10 -2.33 -18.33
N SER A 211 -12.91 -1.68 -17.19
CA SER A 211 -11.76 -1.98 -16.31
C SER A 211 -12.00 -3.31 -15.60
N PRO A 212 -11.00 -4.20 -15.48
CA PRO A 212 -11.13 -5.41 -14.69
C PRO A 212 -11.33 -5.02 -13.21
N SER A 213 -12.35 -5.62 -12.59
CA SER A 213 -12.70 -5.44 -11.19
C SER A 213 -12.40 -6.72 -10.39
N PHE A 214 -12.20 -6.58 -9.08
CA PHE A 214 -11.72 -7.64 -8.20
C PHE A 214 -12.56 -7.67 -6.93
N ALA A 215 -13.04 -8.83 -6.52
CA ALA A 215 -13.68 -8.99 -5.21
C ALA A 215 -12.61 -9.37 -4.17
N SER A 216 -12.63 -8.70 -3.02
CA SER A 216 -11.78 -9.00 -1.86
C SER A 216 -12.54 -9.77 -0.80
#